data_AF-A0A959BJZ8-F1
#
_entry.id   AF-A0A959BJZ8-F1
#
_cell.length_a   1.000
_cell.length_b   1.000
_cell.length_c   1.000
_cell.angle_alpha   90.00
_cell.angle_beta   90.00
_cell.angle_gamma   90.00
#
_symmetry.space_group_name_H-M   'P 1'
#
loop_
_entity.id
_entity.type
_entity.pdbx_description
1 polymer ?
#
loop_
_entity_poly.entity_id
_entity_poly.type
_entity_poly.pdbx_seq_one_letter_code
_entity_poly.pdbx_strand_id
1 'polypeptide(L)'
;WKIMEKNLYRRNEPARTLIETLPSAEHFSVLPDGTMLMGKGSKLYKYNKFIDDTWTEAVDLRFYEIRNIYDLVVSPDFKLAIVAD
;
A
#
# COMPACT_ATOMS: atom_id res chain seq x y z
N TRP A 1 -6.64 3.88 9.74
CA TRP A 1 -6.61 2.43 9.86
C TRP A 1 -5.18 1.98 10.16
N LYS A 2 -4.95 0.70 10.48
CA LYS A 2 -3.60 0.16 10.69
C LYS A 2 -3.42 -1.10 9.86
N ILE A 3 -2.22 -1.29 9.34
CA ILE A 3 -1.80 -2.54 8.75
C ILE A 3 -1.14 -3.36 9.84
N MET A 4 -1.63 -4.57 10.02
CA MET A 4 -1.14 -5.51 11.04
C MET A 4 -0.48 -6.68 10.34
N GLU A 5 0.58 -7.24 10.94
CA GLU A 5 1.18 -8.48 10.48
C GLU A 5 1.08 -9.59 11.53
N LYS A 6 0.88 -10.82 11.06
CA LYS A 6 0.76 -12.02 11.87
C LYS A 6 1.76 -13.06 11.40
N ASN A 7 2.58 -13.56 12.32
CA ASN A 7 3.46 -14.68 12.04
C ASN A 7 2.65 -16.00 12.05
N LEU A 8 2.63 -16.69 10.91
CA LEU A 8 1.87 -17.94 10.75
C LEU A 8 2.50 -19.15 11.45
N TYR A 9 3.78 -19.08 11.82
CA TYR A 9 4.51 -20.09 12.60
C TYR A 9 4.39 -19.87 14.11
N ARG A 10 4.07 -18.64 14.53
CA ARG A 10 3.85 -18.28 15.95
C ARG A 10 2.41 -17.86 16.17
N ARG A 11 1.49 -18.79 15.88
CA ARG A 11 0.03 -18.53 15.84
C ARG A 11 -0.55 -18.04 17.18
N ASN A 12 0.08 -18.38 18.30
CA ASN A 12 -0.37 -17.98 19.63
C ASN A 12 0.05 -16.55 20.01
N GLU A 13 1.05 -15.97 19.34
CA GLU A 13 1.46 -14.56 19.57
C GLU A 13 0.43 -13.62 18.94
N PRO A 14 0.07 -12.48 19.56
CA PRO A 14 -0.84 -11.52 18.93
C PRO A 14 -0.28 -10.97 17.60
N ALA A 15 -1.16 -10.52 16.70
CA ALA A 15 -0.71 -9.75 15.54
C ALA A 15 -0.06 -8.44 16.02
N ARG A 16 0.96 -7.98 15.32
CA ARG A 16 1.66 -6.73 15.64
C ARG A 16 1.34 -5.66 14.61
N THR A 17 1.32 -4.41 15.06
CA THR A 17 1.22 -3.27 14.15
C THR A 17 2.46 -3.26 13.25
N LEU A 18 2.22 -3.21 11.94
CA LEU A 18 3.27 -3.03 10.96
C LEU A 18 3.47 -1.54 10.69
N ILE A 19 2.40 -0.86 10.28
CA ILE A 19 2.40 0.58 9.96
C ILE A 19 0.99 1.16 10.06
N GLU A 20 0.87 2.45 10.37
CA GLU A 20 -0.39 3.20 10.22
C GLU A 20 -0.71 3.40 8.73
N THR A 21 -1.98 3.35 8.34
CA THR A 21 -2.35 3.67 6.96
C THR A 21 -2.16 5.16 6.68
N LEU A 22 -2.07 5.53 5.40
CA LEU A 22 -2.26 6.93 5.02
C LEU A 22 -3.63 7.43 5.51
N PRO A 23 -3.75 8.71 5.91
CA PRO A 23 -5.02 9.28 6.34
C PRO A 23 -6.08 9.15 5.24
N SER A 24 -7.25 8.64 5.62
CA SER A 24 -8.41 8.41 4.73
C SER A 24 -8.14 7.47 3.54
N ALA A 25 -7.11 6.63 3.62
CA ALA A 25 -6.87 5.55 2.67
C ALA A 25 -7.12 4.19 3.34
N GLU A 26 -7.91 3.35 2.69
CA GLU A 26 -8.34 2.05 3.25
C GLU A 26 -7.76 0.87 2.46
N HIS A 27 -7.59 1.03 1.15
CA HIS A 27 -7.09 -0.03 0.28
C HIS A 27 -5.57 0.03 0.12
N PHE A 28 -4.95 -1.15 0.06
CA PHE A 28 -3.55 -1.33 -0.28
C PHE A 28 -3.37 -2.61 -1.10
N SER A 29 -2.29 -2.67 -1.86
CA SER A 29 -1.83 -3.92 -2.49
C SER A 29 -0.42 -4.26 -2.06
N VAL A 30 -0.07 -5.53 -2.20
CA VAL A 30 1.28 -6.04 -1.91
C VAL A 30 1.90 -6.50 -3.22
N LEU A 31 3.04 -5.91 -3.58
CA LEU A 31 3.87 -6.35 -4.68
C LEU A 31 4.51 -7.72 -4.36
N PRO A 32 4.88 -8.53 -5.38
CA PRO A 32 5.52 -9.82 -5.15
C PRO A 32 6.81 -9.80 -4.32
N ASP A 33 7.50 -8.66 -4.26
CA ASP A 33 8.71 -8.45 -3.43
C ASP A 33 8.39 -8.11 -1.95
N GLY A 34 7.10 -8.02 -1.60
CA GLY A 34 6.63 -7.64 -0.26
C GLY A 34 6.47 -6.14 -0.03
N THR A 35 6.76 -5.30 -1.04
CA THR A 35 6.51 -3.86 -0.96
C THR A 35 5.00 -3.59 -1.02
N MET A 36 4.50 -2.76 -0.12
CA MET A 36 3.10 -2.35 -0.05
C MET A 36 2.88 -1.07 -0.86
N LEU A 37 1.74 -0.97 -1.55
CA LEU A 37 1.30 0.22 -2.27
C LEU A 37 -0.02 0.74 -1.70
N MET A 38 -0.12 2.06 -1.50
CA MET A 38 -1.37 2.75 -1.18
C MET A 38 -1.57 3.97 -2.08
N GLY A 39 -2.81 4.22 -2.49
CA GLY A 39 -3.21 5.43 -3.19
C GLY A 39 -3.74 6.48 -2.22
N LYS A 40 -3.43 7.75 -2.46
CA LYS A 40 -4.05 8.89 -1.78
C LYS A 40 -4.07 10.11 -2.69
N GLY A 41 -5.25 10.64 -2.98
CA GLY A 41 -5.40 11.67 -4.00
C GLY A 41 -4.85 11.14 -5.33
N SER A 42 -3.99 11.90 -5.99
CA SER A 42 -3.35 11.50 -7.25
C SER A 42 -2.09 10.67 -7.10
N LYS A 43 -1.67 10.37 -5.87
CA LYS A 43 -0.33 9.86 -5.58
C LYS A 43 -0.38 8.40 -5.14
N LEU A 44 0.62 7.65 -5.58
CA LEU A 44 0.95 6.33 -5.05
C LEU A 44 2.10 6.47 -4.05
N TYR A 45 1.96 5.77 -2.94
CA TYR A 45 2.96 5.65 -1.90
C TYR A 45 3.38 4.19 -1.77
N LYS A 46 4.66 3.97 -1.48
CA LYS A 46 5.23 2.66 -1.20
C LYS A 46 5.68 2.55 0.26
N TYR A 47 5.66 1.34 0.77
CA TYR A 47 6.29 0.98 2.05
C TYR A 47 6.82 -0.45 1.98
N ASN A 48 8.11 -0.62 2.27
CA ASN A 48 8.72 -1.92 2.49
C ASN A 48 9.37 -1.96 3.87
N LYS A 49 8.92 -2.86 4.74
CA LYS A 49 9.35 -2.92 6.15
C LYS A 49 10.85 -3.17 6.38
N PHE A 50 11.57 -3.60 5.36
CA PHE A 50 13.01 -3.86 5.44
C PHE A 50 13.85 -2.69 4.92
N ILE A 51 13.22 -1.69 4.29
CA ILE A 51 13.90 -0.60 3.57
C ILE A 51 13.42 0.76 4.06
N ASP A 52 12.11 0.93 4.23
CA ASP A 52 11.48 2.22 4.48
C ASP A 52 11.06 2.34 5.96
N ASP A 53 11.31 3.51 6.57
CA ASP A 53 10.83 3.83 7.92
C ASP A 53 9.32 4.14 7.95
N THR A 54 8.80 4.69 6.85
CA THR A 54 7.41 5.11 6.69
C THR A 54 6.99 5.12 5.21
N TRP A 55 5.72 5.45 4.94
CA TRP A 55 5.22 5.64 3.58
C TRP A 55 6.04 6.68 2.82
N THR A 56 6.58 6.26 1.67
CA THR A 56 7.35 7.10 0.78
C THR A 56 6.58 7.30 -0.52
N GLU A 57 6.46 8.54 -0.99
CA GLU A 57 5.85 8.82 -2.29
C GLU A 57 6.63 8.15 -3.41
N ALA A 58 5.94 7.37 -4.23
CA ALA A 58 6.53 6.65 -5.36
C ALA A 58 6.29 7.39 -6.68
N VAL A 59 5.08 7.87 -6.90
CA VAL A 59 4.71 8.60 -8.12
C VAL A 59 3.45 9.45 -7.91
N ASP A 60 3.34 10.51 -8.71
CA ASP A 60 2.17 11.35 -8.84
C ASP A 60 1.56 11.21 -10.24
N LEU A 61 0.29 10.83 -10.30
CA LEU A 61 -0.43 10.53 -11.54
C LEU A 61 -1.24 11.71 -12.09
N ARG A 62 -1.10 12.92 -11.53
CA ARG A 62 -1.80 14.14 -12.03
C ARG A 62 -1.59 14.39 -13.52
N PHE A 63 -0.44 14.01 -14.07
CA PHE A 63 -0.16 14.14 -15.50
C PHE A 63 -1.14 13.35 -16.37
N TYR A 64 -1.67 12.24 -15.85
CA TYR A 64 -2.68 11.41 -16.49
C TYR A 64 -4.11 11.79 -16.09
N GLU A 65 -4.28 12.99 -15.52
CA GLU A 65 -5.56 13.52 -15.04
C GLU A 65 -6.24 12.72 -13.92
N ILE A 66 -5.55 11.74 -13.33
CA ILE A 66 -6.00 11.01 -12.14
C ILE A 66 -5.82 11.91 -10.91
N ARG A 67 -6.92 12.21 -10.21
CA ARG A 67 -6.92 13.18 -9.09
C ARG A 67 -7.20 12.55 -7.74
N ASN A 68 -7.89 11.41 -7.72
CA ASN A 68 -8.31 10.70 -6.54
C ASN A 68 -8.40 9.19 -6.80
N ILE A 69 -7.43 8.46 -6.25
CA ILE A 69 -7.36 7.01 -6.29
C ILE A 69 -8.26 6.43 -5.18
N TYR A 70 -9.21 5.57 -5.57
CA TYR A 70 -10.11 4.88 -4.65
C TYR A 70 -9.60 3.48 -4.27
N ASP A 71 -9.01 2.77 -5.24
CA ASP A 71 -8.53 1.39 -5.06
C ASP A 71 -7.40 1.07 -6.04
N LEU A 72 -6.59 0.07 -5.71
CA LEU A 72 -5.50 -0.41 -6.56
C LEU A 72 -5.22 -1.90 -6.32
N VAL A 73 -5.00 -2.63 -7.41
CA VAL A 73 -4.66 -4.06 -7.39
C VAL A 73 -3.45 -4.36 -8.24
N VAL A 74 -2.58 -5.24 -7.74
CA VAL A 74 -1.35 -5.66 -8.43
C VAL A 74 -1.50 -7.11 -8.87
N SER A 75 -1.17 -7.41 -10.13
CA SER A 75 -1.08 -8.78 -10.63
C SER A 75 0.27 -9.44 -10.28
N PRO A 76 0.37 -10.78 -10.35
CA PRO A 76 1.63 -11.48 -10.12
C PRO A 76 2.77 -11.08 -11.08
N ASP A 77 2.44 -10.59 -12.28
CA ASP A 77 3.39 -10.09 -13.28
C ASP A 77 3.64 -8.57 -13.19
N PHE A 78 3.44 -7.98 -12.00
CA PHE A 78 3.73 -6.58 -11.67
C PHE A 78 2.94 -5.54 -12.48
N LYS A 79 1.74 -5.88 -12.96
CA LYS A 79 0.84 -4.89 -13.55
C LYS A 79 -0.05 -4.30 -12.47
N LEU A 80 -0.32 -3.00 -12.58
CA LEU A 80 -1.15 -2.26 -11.65
C LEU A 80 -2.45 -1.84 -12.34
N ALA A 81 -3.59 -2.17 -11.73
CA ALA A 81 -4.88 -1.60 -12.07
C ALA A 81 -5.32 -0.64 -10.96
N ILE A 82 -5.91 0.49 -11.33
CA ILE A 82 -6.30 1.58 -10.43
C ILE A 82 -7.76 1.94 -10.70
N VAL A 83 -8.54 2.11 -9.63
CA VAL A 83 -9.88 2.70 -9.67
C VAL A 83 -9.77 4.14 -9.21
N ALA A 84 -10.25 5.09 -10.01
CA ALA A 84 -10.10 6.53 -9.78
C ALA A 84 -11.34 7.33 -10.21
N ASP A 85 -11.38 8.60 -9.83
CA ASP A 85 -12.43 9.60 -10.06
C ASP A 85 -12.44 10.24 -11.45
#